data_AF-A0A223A438-F1
#
_entry.id   AF-A0A223A438-F1
#
_cell.length_a   1.000
_cell.length_b   1.000
_cell.length_c   1.000
_cell.angle_alpha   90.00
_cell.angle_beta   90.00
_cell.angle_gamma   90.00
#
_symmetry.space_group_name_H-M   'P 1'
#
loop_
_entity.id
_entity.type
_entity.pdbx_description
1 polymer ?
#
loop_
_entity_poly.entity_id
_entity_poly.type
_entity_poly.pdbx_seq_one_letter_code
_entity_poly.pdbx_strand_id
1 'polypeptide(L)'
;TLELIAAAQRVGKTCAFIDAEHALDPIYAKKLGVDIDALLVSQPDTGEQALEICDALARSGAIDVLVVDSVAALTPKAEIEGEMGDSHMGLQARMLSQAMRKLTGNLKQSNCMCIFINQIRMKIGVMFGNPETTTGGNALKFYASVRLDIRRTGSIKDGDEVVGNETRIKVVKNKIAAPFKQAETQILYGQGFNREGELVDLGVKHKLIEKAGAW
;
A
#
# COMPACT_ATOMS: atom_id res chain seq x y z
N THR A 1 4.04 -2.14 3.09
CA THR A 1 3.35 -1.10 3.87
C THR A 1 3.71 -1.12 5.34
N LEU A 2 3.60 -2.27 6.03
CA LEU A 2 3.99 -2.40 7.45
C LEU A 2 5.45 -1.99 7.71
N GLU A 3 6.38 -2.34 6.84
CA GLU A 3 7.78 -1.89 7.01
C GLU A 3 8.00 -0.38 6.87
N LEU A 4 7.16 0.31 6.09
CA LEU A 4 7.19 1.77 6.06
C LEU A 4 6.71 2.34 7.40
N ILE A 5 5.64 1.76 7.97
CA ILE A 5 5.15 2.13 9.31
C ILE A 5 6.27 1.91 10.34
N ALA A 6 6.89 0.72 10.36
CA ALA A 6 8.02 0.42 11.23
C ALA A 6 9.19 1.41 11.05
N ALA A 7 9.50 1.80 9.81
CA ALA A 7 10.52 2.81 9.53
C ALA A 7 10.13 4.22 10.01
N ALA A 8 8.87 4.60 9.89
CA ALA A 8 8.36 5.87 10.35
C ALA A 8 8.36 5.96 11.88
N GLN A 9 7.84 4.94 12.57
CA GLN A 9 7.83 4.86 14.03
C GLN A 9 9.25 4.92 14.61
N ARG A 10 10.23 4.25 13.99
CA ARG A 10 11.65 4.31 14.40
C ARG A 10 12.24 5.71 14.41
N VAL A 11 11.70 6.64 13.62
CA VAL A 11 12.11 8.05 13.60
C VAL A 11 11.12 8.97 14.32
N GLY A 12 10.33 8.40 15.23
CA GLY A 12 9.41 9.13 16.11
C GLY A 12 8.12 9.60 15.45
N LYS A 13 7.74 9.05 14.29
CA LYS A 13 6.50 9.43 13.59
C LYS A 13 5.30 8.63 14.06
N THR A 14 4.16 9.28 14.12
CA THR A 14 2.88 8.66 14.47
C THR A 14 2.23 8.07 13.22
N CYS A 15 1.78 6.82 13.33
CA CYS A 15 1.18 6.08 12.23
C CYS A 15 -0.25 5.66 12.55
N ALA A 16 -1.10 5.64 11.52
CA ALA A 16 -2.44 5.09 11.60
C ALA A 16 -2.72 4.11 10.45
N PHE A 17 -3.51 3.07 10.74
CA PHE A 17 -3.86 2.00 9.82
C PHE A 17 -5.38 1.80 9.82
N ILE A 18 -6.00 2.02 8.66
CA ILE A 18 -7.43 1.76 8.43
C ILE A 18 -7.54 0.38 7.78
N ASP A 19 -7.89 -0.60 8.60
CA ASP A 19 -8.03 -2.01 8.21
C ASP A 19 -9.47 -2.30 7.78
N ALA A 20 -9.81 -1.89 6.56
CA ALA A 20 -11.11 -2.20 5.93
C ALA A 20 -11.19 -3.66 5.45
N GLU A 21 -10.06 -4.35 5.25
CA GLU A 21 -10.04 -5.78 4.91
C GLU A 21 -10.19 -6.70 6.14
N HIS A 22 -10.13 -6.16 7.37
CA HIS A 22 -10.16 -6.92 8.62
C HIS A 22 -9.13 -8.05 8.65
N ALA A 23 -7.94 -7.81 8.08
CA ALA A 23 -6.94 -8.83 7.80
C ALA A 23 -5.56 -8.51 8.40
N LEU A 24 -5.43 -7.43 9.17
CA LEU A 24 -4.17 -7.10 9.83
C LEU A 24 -3.85 -8.11 10.94
N ASP A 25 -2.73 -8.82 10.81
CA ASP A 25 -2.17 -9.67 11.88
C ASP A 25 -1.18 -8.86 12.75
N PRO A 26 -1.52 -8.56 14.03
CA PRO A 26 -0.64 -7.82 14.93
C PRO A 26 0.66 -8.56 15.24
N ILE A 27 0.64 -9.90 15.28
CA ILE A 27 1.82 -10.73 15.57
C ILE A 27 2.80 -10.60 14.41
N TYR A 28 2.30 -10.71 13.17
CA TYR A 28 3.12 -10.53 11.98
C TYR A 28 3.66 -9.11 11.87
N ALA A 29 2.83 -8.09 12.09
CA ALA A 29 3.26 -6.69 12.08
C ALA A 29 4.38 -6.42 13.10
N LYS A 30 4.29 -6.99 14.32
CA LYS A 30 5.34 -6.91 15.33
C LYS A 30 6.66 -7.55 14.87
N LYS A 31 6.60 -8.71 14.21
CA LYS A 31 7.79 -9.35 13.60
C LYS A 31 8.47 -8.47 12.55
N LEU A 32 7.68 -7.68 11.82
CA LEU A 32 8.20 -6.70 10.86
C LEU A 32 8.71 -5.39 11.51
N GLY A 33 8.74 -5.32 12.84
CA GLY A 33 9.26 -4.18 13.60
C GLY A 33 8.28 -3.03 13.77
N VAL A 34 6.98 -3.27 13.58
CA VAL A 34 5.94 -2.30 13.91
C VAL A 34 5.76 -2.25 15.42
N ASP A 35 5.73 -1.05 15.98
CA ASP A 35 5.27 -0.82 17.36
C ASP A 35 3.74 -0.87 17.36
N ILE A 36 3.21 -2.01 17.80
CA ILE A 36 1.76 -2.28 17.82
C ILE A 36 1.05 -1.43 18.87
N ASP A 37 1.71 -1.13 19.99
CA ASP A 37 1.10 -0.39 21.09
C ASP A 37 0.92 1.09 20.72
N ALA A 38 1.80 1.62 19.87
CA ALA A 38 1.73 2.99 19.34
C ALA A 38 0.97 3.11 18.00
N LEU A 39 0.61 2.01 17.34
CA LEU A 39 -0.08 2.06 16.06
C LEU A 39 -1.57 2.30 16.27
N LEU A 40 -2.09 3.41 15.73
CA LEU A 40 -3.54 3.64 15.72
C LEU A 40 -4.19 2.76 14.66
N VAL A 41 -5.05 1.83 15.07
CA VAL A 41 -5.78 0.93 14.16
C VAL A 41 -7.26 1.25 14.22
N SER A 42 -7.90 1.32 13.05
CA SER A 42 -9.35 1.45 12.94
C SER A 42 -9.89 0.42 11.96
N GLN A 43 -10.97 -0.26 12.34
CA GLN A 43 -11.72 -1.18 11.51
C GLN A 43 -13.10 -0.57 11.23
N PRO A 44 -13.27 0.12 10.08
CA PRO A 44 -14.51 0.81 9.76
C PRO A 44 -15.58 -0.15 9.22
N ASP A 45 -16.84 0.16 9.51
CA ASP A 45 -18.01 -0.55 9.00
C ASP A 45 -18.31 -0.19 7.54
N THR A 46 -18.03 1.05 7.11
CA THR A 46 -18.34 1.53 5.76
C THR A 46 -17.18 2.30 5.12
N GLY A 47 -17.19 2.36 3.79
CA GLY A 47 -16.22 3.12 3.01
C GLY A 47 -16.25 4.62 3.31
N GLU A 48 -17.43 5.20 3.54
CA GLU A 48 -17.58 6.60 3.95
C GLU A 48 -16.95 6.84 5.32
N GLN A 49 -17.25 5.99 6.31
CA GLN A 49 -16.70 6.09 7.66
C GLN A 49 -15.17 5.99 7.64
N ALA A 50 -14.61 5.04 6.88
CA ALA A 50 -13.18 4.89 6.69
C ALA A 50 -12.52 6.19 6.19
N LEU A 51 -13.12 6.81 5.17
CA LEU A 51 -12.61 8.04 4.56
C LEU A 51 -12.82 9.28 5.44
N GLU A 52 -13.88 9.30 6.25
CA GLU A 52 -14.10 10.33 7.27
C GLU A 52 -13.08 10.26 8.41
N ILE A 53 -12.74 9.05 8.87
CA ILE A 53 -11.67 8.83 9.84
C ILE A 53 -10.34 9.30 9.25
N CYS A 54 -10.03 8.94 8.01
CA CYS A 54 -8.83 9.43 7.31
C CYS A 54 -8.76 10.97 7.30
N ASP A 55 -9.88 11.62 6.98
CA ASP A 55 -9.98 13.07 6.88
C ASP A 55 -9.87 13.76 8.25
N ALA A 56 -10.44 13.17 9.30
CA ALA A 56 -10.32 13.64 10.67
C ALA A 56 -8.88 13.51 11.20
N LEU A 57 -8.25 12.36 10.97
CA LEU A 57 -6.85 12.11 11.33
C LEU A 57 -5.91 13.08 10.59
N ALA A 58 -6.09 13.26 9.28
CA ALA A 58 -5.32 14.23 8.51
C ALA A 58 -5.50 15.67 9.01
N ARG A 59 -6.73 16.08 9.37
CA ARG A 59 -6.98 17.41 9.93
C ARG A 59 -6.37 17.64 11.32
N SER A 60 -6.26 16.58 12.12
CA SER A 60 -5.70 16.69 13.47
C SER A 60 -4.24 17.17 13.48
N GLY A 61 -3.50 16.91 12.39
CA GLY A 61 -2.07 17.17 12.32
C GLY A 61 -1.21 16.24 13.19
N ALA A 62 -1.82 15.27 13.87
CA ALA A 62 -1.11 14.36 14.78
C ALA A 62 -0.58 13.09 14.10
N ILE A 63 -0.96 12.82 12.85
CA ILE A 63 -0.58 11.63 12.09
C ILE A 63 0.38 12.00 10.97
N ASP A 64 1.54 11.36 10.94
CA ASP A 64 2.54 11.54 9.88
C ASP A 64 2.31 10.56 8.71
N VAL A 65 1.90 9.33 9.02
CA VAL A 65 1.67 8.26 8.03
C VAL A 65 0.32 7.61 8.26
N LEU A 66 -0.52 7.61 7.23
CA LEU A 66 -1.83 6.99 7.21
C LEU A 66 -1.88 5.92 6.12
N VAL A 67 -2.36 4.73 6.47
CA VAL A 67 -2.54 3.61 5.54
C VAL A 67 -4.02 3.23 5.48
N VAL A 68 -4.53 2.98 4.28
CA VAL A 68 -5.87 2.42 4.05
C VAL A 68 -5.74 1.08 3.34
N ASP A 69 -6.15 0.01 4.01
CA ASP A 69 -6.09 -1.37 3.54
C ASP A 69 -7.50 -1.99 3.54
N SER A 70 -8.21 -2.03 2.42
CA SER A 70 -7.83 -1.56 1.09
C SER A 70 -8.98 -0.81 0.43
N VAL A 71 -8.65 -0.11 -0.66
CA VAL A 71 -9.65 0.59 -1.49
C VAL A 71 -10.74 -0.36 -1.98
N ALA A 72 -10.42 -1.63 -2.22
CA ALA A 72 -11.39 -2.60 -2.70
C ALA A 72 -12.45 -2.94 -1.64
N ALA A 73 -12.09 -2.84 -0.35
CA ALA A 73 -12.97 -3.09 0.79
C ALA A 73 -13.70 -1.83 1.28
N LEU A 74 -13.50 -0.67 0.65
CA LEU A 74 -14.26 0.54 0.97
C LEU A 74 -15.67 0.46 0.37
N THR A 75 -16.51 -0.39 0.95
CA THR A 75 -17.89 -0.63 0.50
C THR A 75 -18.79 0.53 0.92
N PRO A 76 -19.46 1.23 0.00
CA PRO A 76 -20.38 2.31 0.34
C PRO A 76 -21.51 1.83 1.25
N LYS A 77 -21.96 2.69 2.17
CA LYS A 77 -23.04 2.39 3.11
C LYS A 77 -24.29 1.85 2.42
N ALA A 78 -24.72 2.48 1.31
CA ALA A 78 -25.91 2.03 0.58
C ALA A 78 -25.75 0.63 -0.06
N GLU A 79 -24.52 0.22 -0.38
CA GLU A 79 -24.24 -1.13 -0.89
C GLU A 79 -24.27 -2.17 0.25
N ILE A 80 -23.86 -1.79 1.46
CA ILE A 80 -23.93 -2.66 2.65
C ILE A 80 -25.38 -2.84 3.12
N GLU A 81 -26.19 -1.78 3.07
CA GLU A 81 -27.60 -1.80 3.50
C GLU A 81 -28.53 -2.39 2.43
N GLY A 82 -28.08 -2.45 1.16
CA GLY A 82 -28.84 -3.02 0.04
C GLY A 82 -28.77 -4.54 -0.03
N GLU A 83 -29.53 -5.13 -0.95
CA GLU A 83 -29.53 -6.57 -1.17
C GLU A 83 -28.43 -6.99 -2.18
N MET A 84 -27.95 -8.23 -2.05
CA MET A 84 -27.03 -8.79 -3.03
C MET A 84 -27.68 -8.85 -4.41
N GLY A 85 -27.10 -8.11 -5.36
CA GLY A 85 -27.63 -7.98 -6.72
C GLY A 85 -28.22 -6.61 -7.03
N ASP A 86 -28.38 -5.75 -6.03
CA ASP A 86 -28.81 -4.38 -6.25
C ASP A 86 -27.78 -3.57 -7.06
N SER A 87 -28.30 -2.79 -7.99
CA SER A 87 -27.46 -2.02 -8.92
C SER A 87 -27.00 -0.71 -8.30
N HIS A 88 -25.77 -0.70 -7.79
CA HIS A 88 -25.09 0.48 -7.26
C HIS A 88 -23.97 0.97 -8.18
N MET A 89 -24.28 1.19 -9.45
CA MET A 89 -23.28 1.50 -10.48
C MET A 89 -22.39 2.70 -10.14
N GLY A 90 -21.10 2.44 -9.93
CA GLY A 90 -20.08 3.47 -9.75
C GLY A 90 -20.14 4.24 -8.42
N LEU A 91 -20.90 3.76 -7.44
CA LEU A 91 -21.08 4.43 -6.16
C LEU A 91 -19.73 4.64 -5.44
N GLN A 92 -18.93 3.58 -5.32
CA GLN A 92 -17.60 3.63 -4.73
C GLN A 92 -16.66 4.62 -5.45
N ALA A 93 -16.73 4.68 -6.78
CA ALA A 93 -15.90 5.59 -7.57
C ALA A 93 -16.27 7.07 -7.33
N ARG A 94 -17.57 7.37 -7.14
CA ARG A 94 -18.05 8.71 -6.80
C ARG A 94 -17.65 9.10 -5.37
N MET A 95 -17.82 8.19 -4.41
CA MET A 95 -17.39 8.36 -3.02
C MET A 95 -15.89 8.70 -2.94
N LEU A 96 -15.03 7.89 -3.58
CA LEU A 96 -13.59 8.16 -3.61
C LEU A 96 -13.25 9.48 -4.30
N SER A 97 -13.94 9.83 -5.39
CA SER A 97 -13.73 11.12 -6.07
C SER A 97 -14.03 12.31 -5.16
N GLN A 98 -15.08 12.21 -4.34
CA GLN A 98 -15.43 13.23 -3.35
C GLN A 98 -14.42 13.27 -2.20
N ALA A 99 -14.07 12.11 -1.65
CA ALA A 99 -13.12 12.01 -0.54
C ALA A 99 -11.74 12.54 -0.93
N MET A 100 -11.20 12.19 -2.11
CA MET A 100 -9.90 12.68 -2.56
C MET A 100 -9.86 14.20 -2.70
N ARG A 101 -10.97 14.83 -3.09
CA ARG A 101 -11.06 16.30 -3.19
C ARG A 101 -10.90 16.98 -1.84
N LYS A 102 -11.44 16.39 -0.77
CA LYS A 102 -11.30 16.90 0.61
C LYS A 102 -9.94 16.54 1.20
N LEU A 103 -9.59 15.27 1.14
CA LEU A 103 -8.44 14.68 1.83
C LEU A 103 -7.11 15.27 1.35
N THR A 104 -6.96 15.53 0.04
CA THR A 104 -5.68 15.99 -0.52
C THR A 104 -5.20 17.31 0.08
N GLY A 105 -6.12 18.26 0.32
CA GLY A 105 -5.77 19.55 0.94
C GLY A 105 -5.31 19.37 2.38
N ASN A 106 -6.06 18.58 3.15
CA ASN A 106 -5.78 18.32 4.57
C ASN A 106 -4.46 17.55 4.75
N LEU A 107 -4.19 16.54 3.90
CA LEU A 107 -2.91 15.81 3.91
C LEU A 107 -1.71 16.73 3.63
N LYS A 108 -1.86 17.68 2.70
CA LYS A 108 -0.79 18.63 2.39
C LYS A 108 -0.51 19.59 3.54
N GLN A 109 -1.56 20.11 4.18
CA GLN A 109 -1.45 21.07 5.28
C GLN A 109 -0.86 20.42 6.54
N SER A 110 -1.22 19.17 6.83
CA SER A 110 -0.69 18.40 7.96
C SER A 110 0.64 17.71 7.69
N ASN A 111 1.14 17.76 6.45
CA ASN A 111 2.30 16.98 6.00
C ASN A 111 2.16 15.46 6.27
N CYS A 112 0.93 14.95 6.23
CA CYS A 112 0.61 13.54 6.42
C CYS A 112 0.74 12.77 5.10
N MET A 113 1.56 11.72 5.09
CA MET A 113 1.66 10.78 3.97
C MET A 113 0.50 9.77 4.04
N CYS A 114 -0.35 9.73 3.01
CA CYS A 114 -1.43 8.75 2.93
C CYS A 114 -1.16 7.70 1.84
N ILE A 115 -1.35 6.42 2.18
CA ILE A 115 -1.14 5.26 1.31
C ILE A 115 -2.44 4.50 1.19
N PHE A 116 -2.86 4.28 -0.05
CA PHE A 116 -3.98 3.42 -0.38
C PHE A 116 -3.46 2.11 -0.97
N ILE A 117 -3.76 0.99 -0.30
CA ILE A 117 -3.60 -0.34 -0.88
C ILE A 117 -4.79 -0.60 -1.79
N ASN A 118 -4.54 -1.20 -2.95
CA ASN A 118 -5.59 -1.47 -3.91
C ASN A 118 -5.30 -2.77 -4.65
N GLN A 119 -6.36 -3.41 -5.09
CA GLN A 119 -6.32 -4.70 -5.75
C GLN A 119 -6.43 -4.53 -7.27
N ILE A 120 -5.85 -5.47 -8.00
CA ILE A 120 -6.03 -5.59 -9.45
C ILE A 120 -7.36 -6.29 -9.74
N ARG A 121 -8.06 -5.80 -10.77
CA ARG A 121 -9.24 -6.41 -11.39
C ARG A 121 -9.03 -6.45 -12.90
N MET A 122 -9.78 -7.29 -13.60
CA MET A 122 -9.77 -7.32 -15.07
C MET A 122 -10.99 -6.60 -15.62
N LYS A 123 -10.79 -5.73 -16.61
CA LYS A 123 -11.89 -5.08 -17.32
C LYS A 123 -12.43 -6.03 -18.39
N ILE A 124 -13.67 -6.48 -18.21
CA ILE A 124 -14.38 -7.32 -19.19
C ILE A 124 -14.56 -6.54 -20.50
N GLY A 125 -14.36 -7.22 -21.65
CA GLY A 125 -14.59 -6.65 -22.97
C GLY A 125 -13.41 -5.90 -23.60
N VAL A 126 -12.23 -5.87 -22.95
CA VAL A 126 -11.01 -5.32 -23.56
C VAL A 126 -10.35 -6.39 -24.44
N MET A 127 -10.41 -6.21 -25.76
CA MET A 127 -9.80 -7.13 -26.75
C MET A 127 -8.35 -6.75 -27.14
N PHE A 128 -7.92 -5.52 -26.84
CA PHE A 128 -6.57 -5.03 -27.15
C PHE A 128 -6.02 -4.19 -25.99
N GLY A 129 -4.73 -4.36 -25.66
CA GLY A 129 -4.04 -3.65 -24.57
C GLY A 129 -4.05 -4.38 -23.23
N ASN A 130 -3.62 -3.71 -22.16
CA ASN A 130 -3.62 -4.28 -20.81
C ASN A 130 -5.05 -4.26 -20.22
N PRO A 131 -5.66 -5.41 -19.89
CA PRO A 131 -7.00 -5.46 -19.29
C PRO A 131 -7.02 -5.15 -17.79
N GLU A 132 -5.85 -5.03 -17.14
CA GLU A 132 -5.76 -4.74 -15.71
C GLU A 132 -6.28 -3.34 -15.37
N THR A 133 -7.11 -3.27 -14.33
CA THR A 133 -7.59 -2.05 -13.72
C THR A 133 -7.51 -2.16 -12.20
N THR A 134 -7.70 -1.05 -11.50
CA THR A 134 -7.76 -0.97 -10.04
C THR A 134 -9.16 -0.60 -9.59
N THR A 135 -9.57 -1.05 -8.41
CA THR A 135 -10.87 -0.73 -7.80
C THR A 135 -10.97 0.75 -7.45
N GLY A 136 -12.20 1.27 -7.27
CA GLY A 136 -12.44 2.65 -6.83
C GLY A 136 -12.41 3.73 -7.93
N GLY A 137 -12.54 3.34 -9.19
CA GLY A 137 -12.59 4.26 -10.32
C GLY A 137 -11.24 4.93 -10.65
N ASN A 138 -11.28 6.18 -11.15
CA ASN A 138 -10.08 6.85 -11.64
C ASN A 138 -9.50 7.90 -10.69
N ALA A 139 -10.23 8.32 -9.64
CA ALA A 139 -9.81 9.41 -8.77
C ALA A 139 -8.40 9.22 -8.20
N LEU A 140 -8.16 8.08 -7.53
CA LEU A 140 -6.86 7.75 -6.96
C LEU A 140 -5.72 7.80 -8.00
N LYS A 141 -6.00 7.40 -9.26
CA LYS A 141 -4.99 7.45 -10.33
C LYS A 141 -4.52 8.88 -10.59
N PHE A 142 -5.38 9.89 -10.45
CA PHE A 142 -5.03 11.30 -10.65
C PHE A 142 -4.43 11.95 -9.41
N TYR A 143 -5.02 11.72 -8.24
CA TYR A 143 -4.60 12.33 -6.98
C TYR A 143 -3.26 11.77 -6.47
N ALA A 144 -3.00 10.47 -6.63
CA ALA A 144 -1.76 9.86 -6.16
C ALA A 144 -0.51 10.55 -6.75
N SER A 145 0.42 10.94 -5.89
CA SER A 145 1.72 11.51 -6.29
C SER A 145 2.68 10.43 -6.79
N VAL A 146 2.63 9.25 -6.18
CA VAL A 146 3.38 8.06 -6.57
C VAL A 146 2.41 6.89 -6.68
N ARG A 147 2.61 6.02 -7.67
CA ARG A 147 1.92 4.73 -7.77
C ARG A 147 2.93 3.62 -7.97
N LEU A 148 2.78 2.57 -7.18
CA LEU A 148 3.64 1.38 -7.20
C LEU A 148 2.81 0.19 -7.69
N ASP A 149 3.37 -0.56 -8.62
CA ASP A 149 2.88 -1.89 -9.04
C ASP A 149 3.86 -2.92 -8.45
N ILE A 150 3.39 -3.69 -7.48
CA ILE A 150 4.16 -4.71 -6.77
C ILE A 150 3.74 -6.10 -7.24
N ARG A 151 4.70 -6.93 -7.65
CA ARG A 151 4.45 -8.28 -8.14
C ARG A 151 5.45 -9.27 -7.57
N ARG A 152 4.96 -10.44 -7.16
CA ARG A 152 5.80 -11.61 -6.93
C ARG A 152 6.30 -12.12 -8.29
N THR A 153 7.61 -12.25 -8.45
CA THR A 153 8.26 -12.75 -9.68
C THR A 153 8.76 -14.17 -9.54
N GLY A 154 9.00 -14.62 -8.30
CA GLY A 154 9.60 -15.92 -8.03
C GLY A 154 9.41 -16.34 -6.57
N SER A 155 10.01 -17.48 -6.22
CA SER A 155 10.01 -18.02 -4.85
C SER A 155 11.45 -18.21 -4.40
N ILE A 156 11.75 -17.84 -3.15
CA ILE A 156 13.04 -18.05 -2.52
C ILE A 156 12.96 -19.37 -1.77
N LYS A 157 13.93 -20.25 -2.00
CA LYS A 157 13.96 -21.58 -1.40
C LYS A 157 15.20 -21.78 -0.55
N ASP A 158 15.04 -22.46 0.58
CA ASP A 158 16.11 -23.04 1.36
C ASP A 158 15.91 -24.56 1.36
N GLY A 159 16.73 -25.27 0.59
CA GLY A 159 16.47 -26.67 0.23
C GLY A 159 15.11 -26.82 -0.47
N ASP A 160 14.21 -27.59 0.16
CA ASP A 160 12.85 -27.83 -0.33
C ASP A 160 11.81 -26.82 0.20
N GLU A 161 12.15 -26.03 1.22
CA GLU A 161 11.22 -25.09 1.85
C GLU A 161 11.19 -23.74 1.12
N VAL A 162 9.99 -23.18 0.91
CA VAL A 162 9.82 -21.83 0.37
C VAL A 162 9.84 -20.82 1.52
N VAL A 163 10.95 -20.12 1.65
CA VAL A 163 11.22 -19.18 2.76
C VAL A 163 10.85 -17.73 2.44
N GLY A 164 10.54 -17.41 1.18
CA GLY A 164 10.14 -16.07 0.79
C GLY A 164 9.79 -15.91 -0.69
N ASN A 165 9.64 -14.66 -1.10
CA ASN A 165 9.23 -14.27 -2.45
C ASN A 165 10.23 -13.31 -3.07
N GLU A 166 10.65 -13.60 -4.30
CA GLU A 166 11.23 -12.56 -5.16
C GLU A 166 10.12 -11.60 -5.59
N THR A 167 10.39 -10.31 -5.45
CA THR A 167 9.40 -9.25 -5.60
C THR A 167 9.95 -8.13 -6.47
N ARG A 168 9.18 -7.74 -7.49
CA ARG A 168 9.45 -6.57 -8.32
C ARG A 168 8.46 -5.45 -8.01
N ILE A 169 8.97 -4.25 -7.79
CA ILE A 169 8.18 -3.04 -7.53
C ILE A 169 8.48 -2.03 -8.64
N LYS A 170 7.47 -1.72 -9.46
CA LYS A 170 7.57 -0.75 -10.56
C LYS A 170 6.88 0.56 -10.18
N VAL A 171 7.56 1.68 -10.41
CA VAL A 171 6.99 3.02 -10.22
C VAL A 171 6.18 3.41 -11.46
N VAL A 172 4.89 3.09 -11.48
CA VAL A 172 4.02 3.33 -12.65
C VAL A 172 3.53 4.78 -12.77
N LYS A 173 3.66 5.57 -11.69
CA LYS A 173 3.45 7.02 -11.71
C LYS A 173 4.38 7.66 -10.69
N ASN A 174 4.97 8.80 -11.05
CA ASN A 174 5.79 9.59 -10.15
C ASN A 174 5.67 11.08 -10.48
N LYS A 175 5.31 11.92 -9.49
CA LYS A 175 5.27 13.39 -9.62
C LYS A 175 6.48 14.10 -9.01
N ILE A 176 7.36 13.38 -8.31
CA ILE A 176 8.48 13.95 -7.55
C ILE A 176 9.87 13.57 -8.12
N ALA A 177 9.93 12.55 -8.97
CA ALA A 177 11.12 12.14 -9.70
C ALA A 177 10.74 11.42 -11.00
N ALA A 178 11.72 10.93 -11.75
CA ALA A 178 11.49 10.17 -12.97
C ALA A 178 10.63 8.91 -12.70
N PRO A 179 9.53 8.69 -13.45
CA PRO A 179 8.71 7.49 -13.35
C PRO A 179 9.36 6.29 -14.05
N PHE A 180 8.71 5.13 -13.97
CA PHE A 180 9.01 3.88 -14.67
C PHE A 180 10.30 3.15 -14.29
N LYS A 181 11.03 3.67 -13.29
CA LYS A 181 12.05 2.89 -12.59
C LYS A 181 11.41 1.70 -11.86
N GLN A 182 12.21 0.67 -11.64
CA GLN A 182 11.82 -0.52 -10.90
C GLN A 182 12.89 -0.89 -9.86
N ALA A 183 12.45 -1.54 -8.80
CA ALA A 183 13.29 -2.21 -7.82
C ALA A 183 12.97 -3.70 -7.83
N GLU A 184 14.01 -4.52 -7.72
CA GLU A 184 13.91 -5.97 -7.51
C GLU A 184 14.47 -6.25 -6.12
N THR A 185 13.71 -7.01 -5.33
CA THR A 185 13.96 -7.23 -3.92
C THR A 185 13.39 -8.58 -3.49
N GLN A 186 13.69 -8.96 -2.25
CA GLN A 186 13.26 -10.21 -1.65
C GLN A 186 12.43 -9.90 -0.41
N ILE A 187 11.28 -10.56 -0.27
CA ILE A 187 10.45 -10.52 0.94
C ILE A 187 10.53 -11.89 1.60
N LEU A 188 11.21 -11.97 2.72
CA LEU A 188 11.36 -13.18 3.53
C LEU A 188 10.20 -13.28 4.53
N TYR A 189 9.62 -14.47 4.66
CA TYR A 189 8.46 -14.66 5.53
C TYR A 189 8.83 -14.45 7.00
N GLY A 190 8.07 -13.58 7.68
CA GLY A 190 8.29 -13.25 9.08
C GLY A 190 9.49 -12.35 9.36
N GLN A 191 10.24 -11.92 8.34
CA GLN A 191 11.38 -11.01 8.47
C GLN A 191 11.20 -9.71 7.67
N GLY A 192 10.46 -9.74 6.55
CA GLY A 192 10.24 -8.58 5.69
C GLY A 192 11.23 -8.51 4.53
N PHE A 193 11.51 -7.31 4.04
CA PHE A 193 12.47 -7.03 2.98
C PHE A 193 13.88 -7.43 3.43
N ASN A 194 14.59 -8.18 2.59
CA ASN A 194 15.98 -8.59 2.80
C ASN A 194 16.93 -7.40 2.53
N ARG A 195 17.05 -6.50 3.51
CA ARG A 195 17.84 -5.26 3.38
C ARG A 195 19.32 -5.53 3.20
N GLU A 196 19.83 -6.52 3.91
CA GLU A 196 21.22 -6.94 3.85
C GLU A 196 21.56 -7.48 2.46
N GLY A 197 20.68 -8.30 1.88
CA GLY A 197 20.81 -8.77 0.50
C GLY A 197 20.83 -7.62 -0.51
N GLU A 198 19.89 -6.68 -0.40
CA GLU A 198 19.85 -5.50 -1.26
C GLU A 198 21.13 -4.65 -1.16
N LEU A 199 21.67 -4.48 0.06
CA LEU A 199 22.88 -3.71 0.29
C LEU A 199 24.11 -4.37 -0.33
N VAL A 200 24.22 -5.70 -0.24
CA VAL A 200 25.29 -6.47 -0.88
C VAL A 200 25.19 -6.35 -2.39
N ASP A 201 24.01 -6.54 -2.98
CA ASP A 201 23.80 -6.45 -4.42
C ASP A 201 24.13 -5.05 -4.96
N LEU A 202 23.72 -4.01 -4.25
CA LEU A 202 24.09 -2.63 -4.57
C LEU A 202 25.60 -2.40 -4.42
N GLY A 203 26.22 -2.93 -3.36
CA GLY A 203 27.66 -2.81 -3.13
C GLY A 203 28.47 -3.43 -4.26
N VAL A 204 28.11 -4.64 -4.71
CA VAL A 204 28.74 -5.30 -5.86
C VAL A 204 28.51 -4.50 -7.15
N LYS A 205 27.27 -4.08 -7.40
CA LYS A 205 26.92 -3.29 -8.60
C LYS A 205 27.68 -1.97 -8.70
N HIS A 206 27.90 -1.32 -7.56
CA HIS A 206 28.61 -0.04 -7.46
C HIS A 206 30.12 -0.19 -7.21
N LYS A 207 30.66 -1.42 -7.26
CA LYS A 207 32.09 -1.74 -7.04
C LYS A 207 32.63 -1.29 -5.68
N LEU A 208 31.75 -1.28 -4.67
CA LEU A 208 32.13 -1.08 -3.26
C LEU A 208 32.46 -2.42 -2.58
N ILE A 209 31.97 -3.53 -3.13
CA ILE A 209 32.25 -4.90 -2.71
C ILE A 209 32.84 -5.64 -3.92
N GLU A 210 33.98 -6.29 -3.74
CA GLU A 210 34.57 -7.17 -4.76
C GLU A 210 33.89 -8.54 -4.73
N LYS A 211 33.62 -9.11 -5.91
CA LYS A 211 33.05 -10.45 -6.06
C LYS A 211 33.94 -11.27 -7.00
N ALA A 212 34.60 -12.28 -6.48
CA ALA A 212 35.45 -13.24 -7.18
C ALA A 212 34.74 -14.61 -7.26
N GLY A 213 33.88 -14.76 -8.27
CA GLY A 213 33.09 -15.98 -8.46
C GLY A 213 31.97 -16.08 -7.42
N ALA A 214 32.10 -17.06 -6.50
CA ALA A 214 31.17 -17.26 -5.39
C ALA A 214 31.58 -16.54 -4.10
N TRP A 215 32.77 -15.94 -4.07
CA TRP A 215 33.32 -15.18 -2.95
C TRP A 215 33.18 -13.68 -3.17
#